data_AF-A0A397C467-F1
#
_entry.id   AF-A0A397C467-F1
#
_cell.length_a   1.000
_cell.length_b   1.000
_cell.length_c   1.000
_cell.angle_alpha   90.00
_cell.angle_beta   90.00
_cell.angle_gamma   90.00
#
_symmetry.space_group_name_H-M   'P 1'
#
loop_
_entity.id
_entity.type
_entity.pdbx_description
1 polymer ?
#
loop_
_entity_poly.entity_id
_entity_poly.type
_entity_poly.pdbx_seq_one_letter_code
_entity_poly.pdbx_strand_id
1 'polypeptide(L)'
;YHFRFQQLQAVLKDMKKKAEIDEIDAKRLMVACVHFYGECIQLENYAVTNYQGFSKILKKHDKMTGHNTRTKYMRKMVNQSPFANYPQLISILDGTERMFTEIPVGDSVMQTAMYMAMMGQASAPRRDSSQPSTMEVDS
;
A
#
# COMPACT_ATOMS: atom_id res chain seq x y z
N TYR A 1 3.86 -0.35 10.48
CA TYR A 1 4.25 0.32 9.23
C TYR A 1 4.58 1.79 9.45
N HIS A 2 3.77 2.61 10.13
CA HIS A 2 4.05 4.04 10.37
C HIS A 2 5.41 4.35 11.05
N PHE A 3 5.72 3.70 12.17
CA PHE A 3 7.02 3.90 12.85
C PHE A 3 8.22 3.56 11.96
N ARG A 4 8.15 2.43 11.22
CA ARG A 4 9.21 2.03 10.27
C ARG A 4 9.37 3.03 9.13
N PHE A 5 8.27 3.57 8.61
CA PHE A 5 8.30 4.64 7.62
C PHE A 5 9.05 5.88 8.15
N GLN A 6 8.74 6.32 9.37
CA GLN A 6 9.44 7.44 10.01
C GLN A 6 10.93 7.16 10.22
N GLN A 7 11.30 5.92 10.58
CA GLN A 7 12.71 5.52 10.70
C GLN A 7 13.44 5.62 9.36
N LEU A 8 12.85 5.11 8.27
CA LEU A 8 13.44 5.23 6.94
C LEU A 8 13.59 6.70 6.51
N GLN A 9 12.60 7.54 6.83
CA GLN A 9 12.65 8.98 6.56
C GLN A 9 13.78 9.67 7.33
N ALA A 10 13.98 9.31 8.60
CA ALA A 10 15.06 9.84 9.41
C ALA A 10 16.43 9.48 8.82
N VAL A 11 16.62 8.21 8.41
CA VAL A 11 17.86 7.75 7.76
C VAL A 11 18.16 8.53 6.48
N LEU A 12 17.16 8.72 5.60
CA LEU A 12 17.31 9.51 4.39
C LEU A 12 17.68 10.97 4.70
N LYS A 13 17.01 11.57 5.69
CA LYS A 13 17.25 12.96 6.11
C LYS A 13 18.67 13.14 6.64
N ASP A 14 19.18 12.20 7.43
CA ASP A 14 20.53 12.27 7.97
C ASP A 14 21.59 12.00 6.91
N MET A 15 21.31 11.10 5.95
CA MET A 15 22.17 10.89 4.78
C MET A 15 22.33 12.15 3.94
N LYS A 16 21.23 12.88 3.68
CA LYS A 16 21.23 14.14 2.93
C LYS A 16 22.02 15.28 3.60
N LYS A 17 22.31 15.19 4.91
CA LYS A 17 23.12 16.18 5.63
C LYS A 17 24.63 15.91 5.53
N LYS A 18 25.03 14.69 5.16
CA LYS A 18 26.45 14.33 5.04
C LYS A 18 27.03 14.97 3.77
N ALA A 19 28.26 15.47 3.87
CA ALA A 19 28.97 16.09 2.74
C ALA A 19 29.39 15.06 1.68
N GLU A 20 29.74 13.85 2.13
CA GLU A 20 30.00 12.70 1.27
C GLU A 20 28.99 11.60 1.57
N ILE A 21 28.42 11.03 0.51
CA ILE A 21 27.41 9.98 0.60
C ILE A 21 28.11 8.66 0.33
N ASP A 22 28.04 7.75 1.31
CA ASP A 22 28.50 6.38 1.12
C ASP A 22 27.51 5.63 0.22
N GLU A 23 27.99 5.21 -0.95
CA GLU A 23 27.22 4.48 -1.95
C GLU A 23 26.67 3.15 -1.39
N ILE A 24 27.39 2.52 -0.47
CA ILE A 24 26.94 1.28 0.18
C ILE A 24 25.74 1.55 1.09
N ASP A 25 25.78 2.61 1.88
CA ASP A 25 24.66 3.03 2.73
C ASP A 25 23.44 3.45 1.92
N ALA A 26 23.64 4.14 0.80
CA ALA A 26 22.57 4.50 -0.12
C ALA A 26 21.89 3.24 -0.72
N LYS A 27 22.69 2.28 -1.19
CA LYS A 27 22.19 0.98 -1.69
C LYS A 27 21.42 0.21 -0.62
N ARG A 28 21.91 0.19 0.64
CA ARG A 28 21.22 -0.45 1.76
C ARG A 28 19.86 0.20 2.03
N LEU A 29 19.78 1.53 1.98
CA LEU A 29 18.52 2.25 2.15
C LEU A 29 17.53 1.92 1.02
N MET A 30 18.00 1.80 -0.23
CA MET A 30 17.16 1.38 -1.36
C MET A 30 16.54 0.00 -1.13
N VAL A 31 17.36 -1.00 -0.74
CA VAL A 31 16.87 -2.35 -0.42
C VAL A 31 15.82 -2.29 0.70
N ALA A 32 16.07 -1.51 1.74
CA ALA A 32 15.16 -1.36 2.87
C ALA A 32 13.82 -0.74 2.44
N CYS A 33 13.83 0.29 1.57
CA CYS A 33 12.62 0.88 1.00
C CYS A 33 11.82 -0.11 0.16
N VAL A 34 12.48 -0.88 -0.73
CA VAL A 34 11.81 -1.89 -1.56
C VAL A 34 11.16 -2.98 -0.71
N HIS A 35 11.88 -3.50 0.29
CA HIS A 35 11.34 -4.50 1.21
C HIS A 35 10.14 -3.95 1.99
N PHE A 36 10.28 -2.75 2.57
CA PHE A 36 9.22 -2.11 3.32
C PHE A 36 7.96 -1.84 2.48
N TYR A 37 8.14 -1.39 1.24
CA TYR A 37 7.02 -1.20 0.31
C TYR A 37 6.31 -2.53 0.01
N GLY A 38 7.06 -3.60 -0.24
CA GLY A 38 6.48 -4.95 -0.44
C GLY A 38 5.64 -5.42 0.75
N GLU A 39 6.10 -5.17 1.98
CA GLU A 39 5.32 -5.46 3.19
C GLU A 39 4.02 -4.62 3.27
N CYS A 40 4.07 -3.36 2.83
CA CYS A 40 2.89 -2.49 2.77
C CYS A 40 1.88 -2.95 1.71
N ILE A 41 2.36 -3.38 0.54
CA ILE A 41 1.52 -3.96 -0.53
C ILE A 41 0.86 -5.26 -0.07
N GLN A 42 1.58 -6.11 0.68
CA GLN A 42 0.98 -7.32 1.26
C GLN A 42 -0.16 -6.97 2.22
N LEU A 43 -0.03 -5.90 3.00
CA LEU A 43 -1.08 -5.43 3.90
C LEU A 43 -2.30 -4.87 3.13
N GLU A 44 -2.06 -4.14 2.04
CA GLU A 44 -3.13 -3.68 1.14
C GLU A 44 -3.86 -4.87 0.50
N ASN A 45 -3.11 -5.85 -0.02
CA ASN A 45 -3.66 -7.06 -0.60
C ASN A 45 -4.50 -7.86 0.41
N TYR A 46 -4.07 -7.92 1.67
CA TYR A 46 -4.87 -8.49 2.74
C TYR A 46 -6.21 -7.76 2.87
N ALA A 47 -6.20 -6.42 2.95
CA ALA A 47 -7.42 -5.64 3.09
C ALA A 47 -8.38 -5.85 1.89
N VAL A 48 -7.87 -5.76 0.66
CA VAL A 48 -8.65 -5.95 -0.58
C VAL A 48 -9.24 -7.36 -0.64
N THR A 49 -8.43 -8.39 -0.38
CA THR A 49 -8.87 -9.78 -0.46
C THR A 49 -9.97 -10.07 0.56
N ASN A 50 -9.82 -9.57 1.79
CA ASN A 50 -10.84 -9.75 2.83
C ASN A 50 -12.12 -9.00 2.50
N TYR A 51 -12.04 -7.75 2.02
CA TYR A 51 -13.21 -6.98 1.60
C TYR A 51 -14.00 -7.70 0.51
N GLN A 52 -13.30 -8.20 -0.52
CA GLN A 52 -13.92 -9.01 -1.57
C GLN A 52 -14.51 -10.32 -1.01
N GLY A 53 -13.82 -10.97 -0.08
CA GLY A 53 -14.27 -12.17 0.61
C GLY A 53 -15.61 -11.96 1.31
N PHE A 54 -15.73 -10.90 2.13
CA PHE A 54 -16.99 -10.51 2.78
C PHE A 54 -18.09 -10.24 1.76
N SER A 55 -17.80 -9.44 0.73
CA SER A 55 -18.77 -9.12 -0.32
C SER A 55 -19.29 -10.37 -1.04
N LYS A 56 -18.40 -11.34 -1.33
CA LYS A 56 -18.73 -12.61 -2.01
C LYS A 56 -19.53 -13.55 -1.11
N ILE A 57 -19.15 -13.75 0.15
CA ILE A 57 -19.86 -14.66 1.06
C ILE A 57 -21.26 -14.14 1.39
N LEU A 58 -21.41 -12.82 1.56
CA LEU A 58 -22.71 -12.20 1.78
C LEU A 58 -23.59 -12.29 0.53
N LYS A 59 -23.02 -12.13 -0.68
CA LYS A 59 -23.76 -12.35 -1.93
C LYS A 59 -24.25 -13.81 -2.03
N LYS A 60 -23.42 -14.76 -1.60
CA LYS A 60 -23.78 -16.19 -1.57
C LYS A 60 -24.93 -16.44 -0.58
N HIS A 61 -24.85 -15.88 0.61
CA HIS A 61 -25.92 -15.96 1.63
C HIS A 61 -27.25 -15.44 1.09
N ASP A 62 -27.26 -14.24 0.51
CA ASP A 62 -28.47 -13.62 -0.03
C ASP A 62 -29.08 -14.48 -1.15
N LYS A 63 -28.24 -15.03 -2.05
CA LYS A 63 -28.70 -15.94 -3.11
C LYS A 63 -29.30 -17.25 -2.56
N MET A 64 -28.74 -17.80 -1.49
CA MET A 64 -29.19 -19.09 -0.93
C MET A 64 -30.43 -18.97 -0.04
N THR A 65 -30.62 -17.82 0.61
CA THR A 65 -31.70 -17.62 1.59
C THR A 65 -32.84 -16.75 1.09
N GLY A 66 -32.62 -15.98 0.02
CA GLY A 66 -33.57 -14.98 -0.47
C GLY A 66 -33.60 -13.69 0.35
N HIS A 67 -32.82 -13.59 1.43
CA HIS A 67 -32.69 -12.35 2.19
C HIS A 67 -31.78 -11.33 1.49
N ASN A 68 -31.93 -10.04 1.83
CA ASN A 68 -31.07 -8.96 1.36
C ASN A 68 -30.24 -8.41 2.53
N THR A 69 -29.24 -9.17 2.97
CA THR A 69 -28.42 -8.84 4.14
C THR A 69 -27.08 -8.21 3.78
N ARG A 70 -26.58 -8.46 2.56
CA ARG A 70 -25.26 -7.99 2.10
C ARG A 70 -25.10 -6.50 2.24
N THR A 71 -26.05 -5.72 1.73
CA THR A 71 -25.97 -4.25 1.71
C THR A 71 -25.85 -3.68 3.12
N LYS A 72 -26.69 -4.15 4.04
CA LYS A 72 -26.71 -3.68 5.42
C LYS A 72 -25.44 -4.08 6.17
N TYR A 73 -24.98 -5.32 5.99
CA TYR A 73 -23.78 -5.83 6.66
C TYR A 73 -22.50 -5.15 6.14
N MET A 74 -22.36 -5.00 4.82
CA MET A 74 -21.22 -4.28 4.23
C MET A 74 -21.15 -2.85 4.77
N ARG A 75 -22.27 -2.12 4.77
CA ARG A 75 -22.31 -0.73 5.25
C ARG A 75 -21.99 -0.60 6.75
N LYS A 76 -22.62 -1.43 7.59
CA LYS A 76 -22.57 -1.27 9.05
C LYS A 76 -21.36 -1.93 9.71
N MET A 77 -20.86 -3.01 9.13
CA MET A 77 -19.78 -3.81 9.74
C MET A 77 -18.48 -3.67 8.95
N VAL A 78 -18.51 -4.00 7.66
CA VAL A 78 -17.27 -4.06 6.86
C VAL A 78 -16.71 -2.66 6.61
N ASN A 79 -17.51 -1.73 6.09
CA ASN A 79 -17.04 -0.38 5.74
C ASN A 79 -16.63 0.45 6.96
N GLN A 80 -17.16 0.11 8.15
CA GLN A 80 -16.79 0.78 9.41
C GLN A 80 -15.53 0.18 10.04
N SER A 81 -15.05 -0.95 9.52
CA SER A 81 -13.88 -1.62 10.08
C SER A 81 -12.57 -0.93 9.65
N PRO A 82 -11.55 -0.90 10.53
CA PRO A 82 -10.26 -0.25 10.21
C PRO A 82 -9.50 -0.88 9.04
N PHE A 83 -9.77 -2.14 8.70
CA PHE A 83 -9.11 -2.79 7.56
C PHE A 83 -9.73 -2.40 6.22
N ALA A 84 -10.98 -1.95 6.19
CA ALA A 84 -11.67 -1.61 4.95
C ALA A 84 -11.29 -0.22 4.42
N ASN A 85 -10.78 0.66 5.27
CA ASN A 85 -10.31 1.97 4.90
C ASN A 85 -8.96 2.28 5.57
N TYR A 86 -7.91 2.45 4.77
CA TYR A 86 -6.52 2.55 5.22
C TYR A 86 -5.78 3.74 4.58
N PRO A 87 -6.27 4.98 4.74
CA PRO A 87 -5.67 6.16 4.09
C PRO A 87 -4.21 6.39 4.52
N GLN A 88 -3.85 6.01 5.75
CA GLN A 88 -2.47 6.09 6.22
C GLN A 88 -1.53 5.14 5.48
N LEU A 89 -2.00 3.94 5.12
CA LEU A 89 -1.21 2.97 4.36
C LEU A 89 -0.95 3.50 2.94
N ILE A 90 -1.97 4.09 2.29
CA ILE A 90 -1.84 4.74 0.98
C ILE A 90 -0.78 5.85 1.05
N SER A 91 -0.90 6.75 2.03
CA SER A 91 0.08 7.83 2.21
C SER A 91 1.51 7.32 2.44
N ILE A 92 1.66 6.15 3.06
CA ILE A 92 2.97 5.54 3.35
C ILE A 92 3.54 4.86 2.10
N LEU A 93 2.70 4.22 1.28
CA LEU A 93 3.10 3.68 -0.03
C LEU A 93 3.63 4.80 -0.92
N ASP A 94 2.82 5.86 -1.12
CA ASP A 94 3.22 7.02 -1.92
C ASP A 94 4.46 7.73 -1.34
N GLY A 95 4.53 7.82 -0.02
CA GLY A 95 5.68 8.39 0.68
C GLY A 95 6.96 7.58 0.45
N THR A 96 6.86 6.26 0.43
CA THR A 96 7.99 5.36 0.22
C THR A 96 8.49 5.43 -1.22
N GLU A 97 7.60 5.55 -2.20
CA GLU A 97 7.96 5.79 -3.61
C GLU A 97 8.74 7.08 -3.78
N ARG A 98 8.25 8.20 -3.19
CA ARG A 98 8.97 9.48 -3.21
C ARG A 98 10.33 9.41 -2.52
N MET A 99 10.39 8.75 -1.36
CA MET A 99 11.67 8.58 -0.67
C MET A 99 12.67 7.80 -1.51
N PHE A 100 12.22 6.78 -2.24
CA PHE A 100 13.09 5.94 -3.06
C PHE A 100 13.72 6.72 -4.24
N THR A 101 12.96 7.61 -4.88
CA THR A 101 13.50 8.47 -5.96
C THR A 101 14.47 9.52 -5.45
N GLU A 102 14.34 9.92 -4.18
CA GLU A 102 15.21 10.88 -3.52
C GLU A 102 16.55 10.30 -3.04
N ILE A 103 16.75 8.98 -3.10
CA ILE A 103 18.01 8.35 -2.68
C ILE A 103 19.08 8.65 -3.73
N PRO A 104 20.19 9.31 -3.35
CA PRO A 104 21.25 9.67 -4.28
C PRO A 104 22.16 8.47 -4.56
N VAL A 105 21.90 7.75 -5.66
CA VAL A 105 22.77 6.68 -6.19
C VAL A 105 23.14 7.00 -7.63
N GLY A 106 24.42 6.85 -7.96
CA GLY A 106 25.00 7.24 -9.27
C GLY A 106 24.58 6.37 -10.45
N ASP A 107 23.97 5.20 -10.22
CA ASP A 107 23.59 4.26 -11.28
C ASP A 107 22.08 4.21 -11.50
N SER A 108 21.65 4.80 -12.62
CA SER A 108 20.25 4.80 -13.08
C SER A 108 19.69 3.39 -13.33
N VAL A 109 20.55 2.42 -13.67
CA VAL A 109 20.16 1.03 -13.96
C VAL A 109 19.72 0.28 -12.71
N MET A 110 20.43 0.44 -11.58
CA MET A 110 20.07 -0.19 -10.31
C MET A 110 18.74 0.36 -9.77
N GLN A 111 18.57 1.69 -9.84
CA GLN A 111 17.32 2.35 -9.45
C GLN A 111 16.15 1.89 -10.33
N THR A 112 16.39 1.74 -11.64
CA THR A 112 15.39 1.21 -12.59
C THR A 112 15.03 -0.24 -12.29
N ALA A 113 16.02 -1.12 -12.04
CA ALA A 113 15.77 -2.53 -11.74
C ALA A 113 15.02 -2.72 -10.41
N MET A 114 15.37 -1.94 -9.38
CA MET A 114 14.67 -1.95 -8.09
C MET A 114 13.27 -1.33 -8.18
N TYR A 115 13.09 -0.27 -8.98
CA TYR A 115 11.78 0.28 -9.29
C TYR A 115 10.90 -0.76 -10.02
N MET A 116 11.47 -1.46 -11.00
CA MET A 116 10.78 -2.59 -11.66
C MET A 116 10.45 -3.71 -10.67
N ALA A 117 11.28 -3.99 -9.67
CA ALA A 117 10.98 -4.98 -8.62
C ALA A 117 9.86 -4.50 -7.66
N MET A 118 9.80 -3.19 -7.39
CA MET A 118 8.73 -2.54 -6.62
C MET A 118 7.39 -2.59 -7.39
N MET A 119 7.43 -2.33 -8.69
CA MET A 119 6.28 -2.36 -9.61
C MET A 119 5.87 -3.79 -10.02
N GLY A 120 6.80 -4.74 -10.05
CA GLY A 120 6.53 -6.15 -10.37
C GLY A 120 5.62 -6.83 -9.33
N GLN A 121 5.61 -6.31 -8.10
CA GLN A 121 4.70 -6.73 -7.02
C GLN A 121 3.28 -6.15 -7.19
N ALA A 122 3.08 -5.14 -8.05
CA ALA A 122 1.77 -4.57 -8.37
C ALA A 122 0.93 -5.43 -9.34
N SER A 123 1.41 -6.63 -9.72
CA SER A 123 0.70 -7.57 -10.58
C SER A 123 -0.36 -8.44 -9.86
N ALA A 124 -0.54 -8.28 -8.55
CA ALA A 124 -1.69 -8.79 -7.80
C ALA A 124 -2.94 -7.90 -8.04
N PRO A 125 -4.16 -8.45 -7.94
CA PRO A 125 -5.27 -8.14 -8.84
C PRO A 125 -5.51 -6.65 -9.01
N ARG A 126 -5.45 -6.22 -10.28
CA ARG A 126 -5.72 -4.88 -10.77
C ARG A 126 -6.79 -4.20 -9.93
N ARG A 127 -6.48 -3.01 -9.42
CA ARG A 127 -7.44 -1.98 -9.04
C ARG A 127 -8.60 -2.04 -10.04
N ASP A 128 -9.71 -2.66 -9.64
CA ASP A 128 -10.92 -2.59 -10.43
C ASP A 128 -11.43 -1.17 -10.23
N SER A 129 -11.46 -0.41 -11.33
CA SER A 129 -12.01 0.95 -11.39
C SER A 129 -13.50 1.00 -11.01
N SER A 130 -14.12 -0.15 -10.70
CA SER A 130 -15.42 -0.23 -10.04
C SER A 130 -15.41 0.04 -8.52
N GLN A 131 -14.24 0.26 -7.90
CA GLN A 131 -14.18 0.82 -6.54
C GLN A 131 -14.43 2.34 -6.61
N PRO A 132 -15.50 2.85 -5.97
CA PRO A 132 -15.80 4.28 -6.02
C PRO A 132 -14.69 5.05 -5.30
N SER A 133 -13.85 5.70 -6.10
CA SER A 133 -13.24 6.97 -5.71
C SER A 133 -14.40 7.91 -5.41
N THR A 134 -14.37 8.53 -4.23
CA THR A 134 -15.46 9.33 -3.64
C THR A 134 -16.66 8.48 -3.18
N MET A 135 -16.76 8.27 -1.86
CA MET A 135 -18.06 8.01 -1.24
C MET A 135 -18.81 9.34 -1.29
N GLU A 136 -19.57 9.58 -2.36
CA GLU A 136 -20.62 10.57 -2.35
C GLU A 136 -21.53 10.28 -1.16
N VAL A 137 -21.54 11.21 -0.22
CA VAL A 137 -22.52 11.32 0.84
C VAL A 137 -23.77 11.85 0.16
N ASP A 138 -24.58 10.95 -0.38
CA ASP A 138 -25.93 11.34 -0.81
C ASP A 138 -26.86 11.29 0.40
N SER A 139 -27.55 12.42 0.61
CA SER A 139 -28.42 12.73 1.74
C SER A 139 -29.79 12.05 1.63
#